data_AF-A0A925IZQ0-F1
#
_entry.id   AF-A0A925IZQ0-F1
#
_cell.length_a   1.000
_cell.length_b   1.000
_cell.length_c   1.000
_cell.angle_alpha   90.00
_cell.angle_beta   90.00
_cell.angle_gamma   90.00
#
_symmetry.space_group_name_H-M   'P 1'
#
loop_
_entity.id
_entity.type
_entity.pdbx_description
1 polymer ?
#
loop_
_entity_poly.entity_id
_entity_poly.type
_entity_poly.pdbx_seq_one_letter_code
_entity_poly.pdbx_strand_id
1 'polypeptide(L)'
;AALAVASRMLERGADPIRVAAAGALVGIGAFSAVIFASPLASPLLFRIGTVAMGAGNGLFAVGTLTAVVGLGDRNIVGLVIGAWGTVQATSIGFSLAAGGILRDVIAALGERGMLGAAMSGTSVPYSVVYHLEIGLLFVALITLGPLVASRRARRNAPASPARFGLADLPG
;
A
#
# COMPACT_ATOMS: atom_id res chain seq x y z
N ALA A 1 14.63 -7.89 3.39
CA ALA A 1 14.32 -7.53 4.79
C ALA A 1 12.82 -7.38 5.05
N ALA A 2 12.12 -6.45 4.38
CA ALA A 2 10.68 -6.21 4.62
C ALA A 2 9.79 -7.44 4.36
N LEU A 3 10.09 -8.23 3.32
CA LEU A 3 9.40 -9.51 3.07
C LEU A 3 9.52 -10.48 4.24
N ALA A 4 10.71 -10.58 4.85
CA ALA A 4 10.95 -11.43 6.00
C ALA A 4 10.23 -10.90 7.26
N VAL A 5 10.11 -9.57 7.42
CA VAL A 5 9.31 -8.98 8.50
C VAL A 5 7.83 -9.31 8.30
N ALA A 6 7.31 -9.12 7.08
CA ALA A 6 5.92 -9.43 6.76
C ALA A 6 5.61 -10.92 6.94
N SER A 7 6.47 -11.84 6.47
CA SER A 7 6.30 -13.29 6.67
C SER A 7 6.29 -13.65 8.15
N ARG A 8 7.24 -13.15 8.95
CA ARG A 8 7.25 -13.39 10.40
C ARG A 8 6.00 -12.85 11.11
N MET A 9 5.49 -11.68 10.70
CA MET A 9 4.26 -11.14 11.27
C MET A 9 3.05 -12.04 10.97
N LEU A 10 2.96 -12.52 9.73
CA LEU A 10 1.89 -13.41 9.28
C LEU A 10 1.97 -14.80 9.94
N GLU A 11 3.18 -15.36 10.07
CA GLU A 11 3.43 -16.62 10.79
C GLU A 11 3.01 -16.53 12.26
N ARG A 12 3.13 -15.35 12.88
CA ARG A 12 2.64 -15.06 14.23
C ARG A 12 1.12 -14.80 14.30
N GLY A 13 0.40 -14.99 13.19
CA GLY A 13 -1.06 -14.85 13.13
C GLY A 13 -1.56 -13.40 13.01
N ALA A 14 -0.71 -12.45 12.59
CA ALA A 14 -1.16 -11.09 12.30
C ALA A 14 -2.18 -11.07 11.15
N ASP A 15 -3.17 -10.18 11.22
CA ASP A 15 -4.13 -9.99 10.13
C ASP A 15 -3.42 -9.41 8.89
N PRO A 16 -3.48 -10.08 7.72
CA PRO A 16 -2.88 -9.61 6.48
C PRO A 16 -3.25 -8.16 6.11
N ILE A 17 -4.49 -7.74 6.35
CA ILE A 17 -4.92 -6.36 6.05
C ILE A 17 -4.21 -5.36 6.96
N ARG A 18 -3.92 -5.72 8.22
CA ARG A 18 -3.16 -4.86 9.14
C ARG A 18 -1.68 -4.78 8.76
N VAL A 19 -1.10 -5.87 8.25
CA VAL A 19 0.26 -5.85 7.68
C VAL A 19 0.31 -4.91 6.48
N ALA A 20 -0.72 -4.95 5.62
CA ALA A 20 -0.81 -4.02 4.49
C ALA A 20 -0.93 -2.56 4.94
N ALA A 21 -1.80 -2.28 5.92
CA ALA A 21 -1.98 -0.95 6.48
C ALA A 21 -0.68 -0.42 7.14
N ALA A 22 0.08 -1.28 7.83
CA ALA A 22 1.39 -0.92 8.36
C ALA A 22 2.37 -0.51 7.25
N GLY A 23 2.36 -1.23 6.12
CA GLY A 23 3.13 -0.85 4.93
C GLY A 23 2.78 0.54 4.39
N ALA A 24 1.48 0.87 4.31
CA ALA A 24 1.03 2.20 3.90
C ALA A 24 1.48 3.31 4.88
N LEU A 25 1.40 3.06 6.20
CA LEU A 25 1.88 4.01 7.21
C LEU A 25 3.39 4.25 7.12
N VAL A 26 4.18 3.18 6.91
CA VAL A 26 5.62 3.30 6.64
C VAL A 26 5.85 4.14 5.37
N GLY A 27 5.04 3.93 4.33
CA GLY A 27 5.06 4.73 3.11
C GLY A 27 4.84 6.23 3.36
N ILE A 28 3.83 6.60 4.15
CA ILE A 28 3.54 8.00 4.50
C ILE A 28 4.74 8.64 5.21
N GLY A 29 5.32 7.96 6.20
CA GLY A 29 6.53 8.43 6.89
C GLY A 29 7.72 8.55 5.95
N ALA A 30 7.86 7.63 5.00
CA ALA A 30 8.94 7.61 4.03
C ALA A 30 8.86 8.75 3.01
N PHE A 31 7.67 9.02 2.44
CA PHE A 31 7.45 10.18 1.56
C PHE A 31 7.66 11.49 2.33
N SER A 32 7.18 11.58 3.57
CA SER A 32 7.41 12.74 4.43
C SER A 32 8.91 12.98 4.64
N ALA A 33 9.68 11.95 4.95
CA ALA A 33 11.14 12.05 5.11
C ALA A 33 11.83 12.53 3.82
N VAL A 34 11.42 12.03 2.66
CA VAL A 34 11.97 12.46 1.36
C VAL A 34 11.64 13.93 1.07
N ILE A 35 10.42 14.38 1.36
CA ILE A 35 10.02 15.79 1.23
C ILE A 35 10.89 16.68 2.13
N PHE A 36 11.05 16.33 3.40
CA PHE A 36 11.84 17.13 4.36
C PHE A 36 13.36 17.06 4.12
N ALA A 37 13.85 16.07 3.38
CA ALA A 37 15.27 15.97 3.05
C ALA A 37 15.78 17.18 2.24
N SER A 38 14.94 17.77 1.39
CA SER A 38 15.29 18.96 0.60
C SER A 38 15.51 20.21 1.46
N PRO A 39 14.56 20.69 2.28
CA PRO A 39 14.76 21.87 3.11
C PRO A 39 15.82 21.68 4.20
N LEU A 40 16.03 20.44 4.67
CA LEU A 40 17.07 20.11 5.65
C LEU A 40 18.45 19.87 5.02
N ALA A 41 18.57 19.94 3.70
CA ALA A 41 19.79 19.62 2.95
C ALA A 41 20.44 18.29 3.41
N SER A 42 19.63 17.25 3.65
CA SER A 42 20.08 15.99 4.26
C SER A 42 19.96 14.80 3.30
N PRO A 43 21.04 14.44 2.58
CA PRO A 43 21.06 13.25 1.73
C PRO A 43 20.84 11.95 2.51
N LEU A 44 21.22 11.91 3.79
CA LEU A 44 21.01 10.74 4.64
C LEU A 44 19.52 10.53 4.89
N LEU A 45 18.76 11.58 5.20
CA LEU A 45 17.32 11.50 5.40
C LEU A 45 16.61 11.03 4.13
N PHE A 46 17.04 11.53 2.96
CA PHE A 46 16.56 11.07 1.66
C PHE A 46 16.77 9.56 1.49
N ARG A 47 17.99 9.06 1.73
CA ARG A 47 18.33 7.63 1.60
C ARG A 47 17.50 6.76 2.55
N ILE A 48 17.38 7.17 3.81
CA ILE A 48 16.55 6.46 4.80
C ILE A 48 15.09 6.42 4.31
N GLY A 49 14.57 7.55 3.83
CA GLY A 49 13.24 7.63 3.24
C GLY A 49 13.06 6.67 2.06
N THR A 50 13.98 6.65 1.09
CA THR A 50 13.92 5.74 -0.06
C THR A 50 13.94 4.26 0.35
N VAL A 51 14.79 3.89 1.31
CA VAL A 51 14.82 2.52 1.86
C VAL A 51 13.50 2.18 2.55
N ALA A 52 12.95 3.12 3.33
CA ALA A 52 11.67 2.97 3.99
C ALA A 52 10.50 2.84 3.02
N MET A 53 10.49 3.56 1.88
CA MET A 53 9.48 3.38 0.82
C MET A 53 9.46 1.94 0.30
N GLY A 54 10.65 1.40 -0.01
CA GLY A 54 10.77 0.00 -0.45
C GLY A 54 10.28 -0.99 0.60
N ALA A 55 10.58 -0.73 1.88
CA ALA A 55 10.09 -1.57 2.97
C ALA A 55 8.57 -1.50 3.14
N GLY A 56 7.99 -0.30 3.12
CA GLY A 56 6.53 -0.08 3.19
C GLY A 56 5.80 -0.74 2.03
N ASN A 57 6.30 -0.59 0.80
CA ASN A 57 5.76 -1.27 -0.37
C ASN A 57 5.78 -2.80 -0.22
N GLY A 58 6.89 -3.37 0.30
CA GLY A 58 6.98 -4.81 0.55
C GLY A 58 5.94 -5.32 1.56
N LEU A 59 5.74 -4.60 2.67
CA LEU A 59 4.70 -4.92 3.66
C LEU A 59 3.30 -4.84 3.05
N PHE A 60 3.02 -3.79 2.26
CA PHE A 60 1.76 -3.60 1.58
C PHE A 60 1.46 -4.72 0.56
N ALA A 61 2.43 -5.03 -0.29
CA ALA A 61 2.31 -6.08 -1.29
C ALA A 61 2.07 -7.47 -0.67
N VAL A 62 2.87 -7.84 0.34
CA VAL A 62 2.70 -9.14 1.02
C VAL A 62 1.36 -9.20 1.75
N GLY A 63 1.00 -8.17 2.52
CA GLY A 63 -0.25 -8.14 3.26
C GLY A 63 -1.49 -8.23 2.35
N THR A 64 -1.50 -7.50 1.23
CA THR A 64 -2.62 -7.54 0.27
C THR A 64 -2.69 -8.87 -0.47
N LEU A 65 -1.56 -9.43 -0.92
CA LEU A 65 -1.52 -10.73 -1.58
C LEU A 65 -2.03 -11.84 -0.64
N THR A 66 -1.54 -11.88 0.61
CA THR A 66 -2.01 -12.86 1.60
C THR A 66 -3.48 -12.68 1.93
N ALA A 67 -3.96 -11.43 2.00
CA ALA A 67 -5.38 -11.16 2.20
C ALA A 67 -6.23 -11.71 1.05
N VAL A 68 -5.80 -11.47 -0.19
CA VAL A 68 -6.48 -11.89 -1.41
C VAL A 68 -6.51 -13.41 -1.53
N VAL A 69 -5.38 -14.08 -1.32
CA VAL A 69 -5.32 -15.56 -1.29
C VAL A 69 -6.21 -16.14 -0.20
N GLY A 70 -6.27 -15.49 0.97
CA GLY A 70 -7.14 -15.90 2.07
C GLY A 70 -8.63 -15.63 1.88
N LEU A 71 -9.05 -14.95 0.80
CA LEU A 71 -10.46 -14.73 0.44
C LEU A 71 -10.98 -15.73 -0.60
N GLY A 72 -10.10 -16.32 -1.40
CA GLY A 72 -10.48 -17.22 -2.50
C GLY A 72 -10.60 -18.67 -2.04
N ASP A 73 -11.52 -19.41 -2.66
CA ASP A 73 -11.55 -20.86 -2.55
C ASP A 73 -10.31 -21.46 -3.19
N ARG A 74 -9.89 -22.63 -2.71
CA ARG A 74 -8.71 -23.37 -3.24
C ARG A 74 -8.79 -23.60 -4.75
N ASN A 75 -9.99 -23.68 -5.32
CA ASN A 75 -10.20 -23.95 -6.74
C ASN A 75 -9.92 -22.74 -7.66
N ILE A 76 -9.93 -21.51 -7.12
CA ILE A 76 -9.73 -20.26 -7.90
C ILE A 76 -8.52 -19.44 -7.47
N VAL A 77 -7.65 -20.01 -6.62
CA VAL A 77 -6.50 -19.28 -6.06
C VAL A 77 -5.59 -18.70 -7.14
N GLY A 78 -5.36 -19.43 -8.25
CA GLY A 78 -4.56 -18.95 -9.37
C GLY A 78 -5.20 -17.77 -10.10
N LEU A 79 -6.53 -17.81 -10.31
CA LEU A 79 -7.29 -16.70 -10.91
C LEU A 79 -7.24 -15.45 -10.04
N VAL A 80 -7.37 -15.64 -8.72
CA VAL A 80 -7.37 -14.57 -7.73
C VAL A 80 -5.99 -13.90 -7.62
N ILE A 81 -4.90 -14.70 -7.65
CA ILE A 81 -3.53 -14.18 -7.73
C ILE A 81 -3.31 -13.42 -9.04
N GLY A 82 -3.81 -13.96 -10.16
CA GLY A 82 -3.76 -13.30 -11.47
C GLY A 82 -4.46 -11.94 -11.46
N ALA A 83 -5.68 -11.88 -10.92
CA ALA A 83 -6.45 -10.64 -10.81
C ALA A 83 -5.77 -9.59 -9.90
N TRP A 84 -5.14 -10.01 -8.81
CA TRP A 84 -4.34 -9.09 -7.98
C TRP A 84 -3.13 -8.54 -8.75
N GLY A 85 -2.44 -9.40 -9.49
CA GLY A 85 -1.27 -9.03 -10.29
C GLY A 85 -1.62 -8.05 -11.42
N THR A 86 -2.73 -8.25 -12.12
CA THR A 86 -3.17 -7.34 -13.19
C THR A 86 -3.53 -5.96 -12.64
N VAL A 87 -4.30 -5.89 -11.56
CA VAL A 87 -4.65 -4.61 -10.91
C VAL A 87 -3.39 -3.89 -10.43
N GLN A 88 -2.42 -4.61 -9.85
CA GLN A 88 -1.15 -4.02 -9.45
C GLN A 88 -0.36 -3.46 -10.64
N ALA A 89 -0.20 -4.25 -11.70
CA ALA A 89 0.55 -3.82 -12.90
C ALA A 89 -0.09 -2.58 -13.55
N THR A 90 -1.42 -2.56 -13.68
CA THR A 90 -2.15 -1.40 -14.21
C THR A 90 -2.00 -0.19 -13.30
N SER A 91 -2.10 -0.38 -11.98
CA SER A 91 -1.96 0.73 -11.02
C SER A 91 -0.55 1.32 -11.02
N ILE A 92 0.49 0.48 -11.10
CA ILE A 92 1.88 0.93 -11.22
C ILE A 92 2.07 1.71 -12.53
N GLY A 93 1.60 1.18 -13.66
CA GLY A 93 1.69 1.87 -14.94
C GLY A 93 0.99 3.23 -14.93
N PHE A 94 -0.21 3.29 -14.36
CA PHE A 94 -0.96 4.54 -14.21
C PHE A 94 -0.25 5.54 -13.28
N SER A 95 0.26 5.09 -12.13
CA SER A 95 1.01 5.93 -11.19
C SER A 95 2.26 6.52 -11.83
N LEU A 96 3.05 5.72 -12.56
CA LEU A 96 4.23 6.20 -13.27
C LEU A 96 3.89 7.25 -14.34
N ALA A 97 2.84 7.00 -15.13
CA ALA A 97 2.40 7.94 -16.16
C ALA A 97 1.86 9.25 -15.56
N ALA A 98 0.92 9.15 -14.61
CA ALA A 98 0.29 10.32 -13.99
C ALA A 98 1.29 11.13 -13.17
N GLY A 99 2.16 10.47 -12.40
CA GLY A 99 3.21 11.12 -11.61
C GLY A 99 4.24 11.83 -12.48
N GLY A 100 4.67 11.20 -13.58
CA GLY A 100 5.57 11.81 -14.56
C GLY A 100 4.97 13.05 -15.21
N ILE A 101 3.75 12.95 -15.74
CA ILE A 101 3.02 14.08 -16.36
C ILE A 101 2.86 15.22 -15.35
N LEU A 102 2.42 14.93 -14.12
CA LEU A 102 2.24 15.96 -13.11
C LEU A 102 3.56 16.66 -12.78
N ARG A 103 4.64 15.89 -12.57
CA ARG A 103 5.97 16.44 -12.31
C ARG A 103 6.45 17.33 -13.46
N ASP A 104 6.28 16.89 -14.71
CA ASP A 104 6.75 17.65 -15.86
C ASP A 104 5.93 18.93 -16.08
N VAL A 105 4.62 18.91 -15.83
CA VAL A 105 3.76 20.11 -15.85
C VAL A 105 4.21 21.13 -14.81
N ILE A 106 4.45 20.70 -13.57
CA ILE A 106 4.90 21.62 -12.51
C ILE A 106 6.30 22.17 -12.83
N ALA A 107 7.20 21.34 -13.38
CA ALA A 107 8.51 21.80 -13.84
C ALA A 107 8.40 22.88 -14.92
N ALA A 108 7.58 22.66 -15.96
CA ALA A 108 7.36 23.61 -17.04
C ALA A 108 6.74 24.93 -16.55
N LEU A 109 5.83 24.89 -15.57
CA LEU A 109 5.27 26.10 -14.94
C LEU A 109 6.33 26.87 -14.14
N GLY A 110 7.23 26.17 -13.46
CA GLY A 110 8.35 26.75 -12.74
C GLY A 110 9.36 27.44 -13.66
N GLU A 111 9.73 26.80 -14.76
CA GLU A 111 10.64 27.34 -15.79
C GLU A 111 10.08 28.61 -16.44
N ARG A 112 8.77 28.69 -16.62
CA ARG A 112 8.07 29.88 -17.15
C ARG A 112 7.92 31.00 -16.12
N GLY A 113 8.40 30.82 -14.89
CA GLY A 113 8.28 31.80 -13.81
C GLY A 113 6.87 31.96 -13.23
N MET A 114 5.92 31.10 -13.61
CA MET A 114 4.51 31.23 -13.24
C MET A 114 4.23 30.86 -11.77
N LEU A 115 5.12 30.08 -11.14
CA LEU A 115 4.99 29.66 -9.74
C LEU A 115 5.63 30.65 -8.74
N GLY A 116 6.32 31.68 -9.25
CA GLY A 116 7.08 32.64 -8.43
C GLY A 116 8.43 32.11 -7.94
N ALA A 117 9.30 33.03 -7.48
CA ALA A 117 10.67 32.73 -7.08
C ALA A 117 10.78 31.77 -5.87
N ALA A 118 9.75 31.71 -5.02
CA ALA A 118 9.73 30.81 -3.87
C ALA A 118 9.53 29.33 -4.26
N MET A 119 9.02 29.05 -5.47
CA MET A 119 8.67 27.71 -5.95
C MET A 119 9.53 27.27 -7.15
N SER A 120 10.62 27.98 -7.46
CA SER A 120 11.51 27.67 -8.59
C SER A 120 12.59 26.64 -8.30
N GLY A 121 12.59 26.02 -7.11
CA GLY A 121 13.56 25.01 -6.71
C GLY A 121 13.40 23.71 -7.50
N THR A 122 14.51 23.04 -7.84
CA THR A 122 14.50 21.77 -8.61
C THR A 122 13.75 20.63 -7.92
N SER A 123 13.57 20.69 -6.59
CA SER A 123 12.82 19.70 -5.81
C SER A 123 11.31 19.94 -5.76
N VAL A 124 10.82 21.11 -6.18
CA VAL A 124 9.40 21.49 -6.09
C VAL A 124 8.50 20.56 -6.93
N PRO A 125 8.81 20.27 -8.20
CA PRO A 125 7.97 19.37 -9.02
C PRO A 125 7.80 17.98 -8.40
N TYR A 126 8.88 17.42 -7.84
CA TYR A 126 8.84 16.13 -7.16
C TYR A 126 8.07 16.18 -5.83
N SER A 127 8.21 17.28 -5.09
CA SER A 127 7.49 17.47 -3.83
C SER A 127 5.97 17.46 -4.03
N VAL A 128 5.46 18.04 -5.12
CA VAL A 128 4.02 18.01 -5.46
C VAL A 128 3.55 16.56 -5.68
N VAL A 129 4.30 15.77 -6.45
CA VAL A 129 3.97 14.34 -6.65
C VAL A 129 3.98 13.58 -5.34
N TYR A 130 4.98 13.81 -4.47
CA TYR A 130 5.05 13.13 -3.18
C TYR A 130 3.89 13.46 -2.24
N HIS A 131 3.37 14.70 -2.25
CA HIS A 131 2.17 15.04 -1.49
C HIS A 131 0.92 14.35 -2.04
N LEU A 132 0.80 14.25 -3.37
CA LEU A 132 -0.28 13.49 -4.00
C LEU A 132 -0.22 12.00 -3.59
N GLU A 133 0.95 11.39 -3.65
CA GLU A 133 1.17 9.98 -3.23
C GLU A 133 0.82 9.77 -1.75
N ILE A 134 1.17 10.71 -0.86
CA ILE A 134 0.73 10.67 0.55
C ILE A 134 -0.80 10.69 0.64
N GLY A 135 -1.47 11.56 -0.14
CA GLY A 135 -2.93 11.58 -0.22
C GLY A 135 -3.52 10.25 -0.67
N LEU A 136 -2.94 9.62 -1.70
CA LEU A 136 -3.36 8.31 -2.19
C LEU A 136 -3.13 7.19 -1.15
N LEU A 137 -2.05 7.25 -0.36
CA LEU A 137 -1.84 6.32 0.75
C LEU A 137 -2.90 6.48 1.84
N PHE A 138 -3.37 7.70 2.12
CA PHE A 138 -4.50 7.90 3.02
C PHE A 138 -5.80 7.32 2.45
N VAL A 139 -6.04 7.48 1.15
CA VAL A 139 -7.17 6.83 0.47
C VAL A 139 -7.07 5.30 0.61
N ALA A 140 -5.89 4.72 0.41
CA ALA A 140 -5.65 3.29 0.62
C ALA A 140 -5.92 2.86 2.08
N LEU A 141 -5.55 3.66 3.08
CA LEU A 141 -5.86 3.36 4.48
C LEU A 141 -7.37 3.40 4.75
N ILE A 142 -8.07 4.38 4.19
CA ILE A 142 -9.54 4.49 4.30
C ILE A 142 -10.22 3.25 3.71
N THR A 143 -9.74 2.75 2.56
CA THR A 143 -10.32 1.55 1.93
C THR A 143 -10.00 0.25 2.69
N LEU A 144 -8.82 0.15 3.32
CA LEU A 144 -8.45 -1.01 4.14
C LEU A 144 -9.23 -1.09 5.47
N GLY A 145 -9.66 0.05 6.04
CA GLY A 145 -10.35 0.11 7.34
C GLY A 145 -11.58 -0.81 7.46
N PRO A 146 -12.58 -0.69 6.56
CA PRO A 146 -13.76 -1.58 6.55
C PRO A 146 -13.41 -3.06 6.38
N LEU A 147 -12.33 -3.38 5.66
CA LEU A 147 -11.90 -4.76 5.42
C LEU A 147 -11.39 -5.43 6.70
N VAL A 148 -10.67 -4.69 7.56
CA VAL A 148 -10.25 -5.17 8.89
C VAL A 148 -11.48 -5.44 9.76
N ALA A 149 -12.43 -4.51 9.80
CA ALA A 149 -13.65 -4.64 10.60
C ALA A 149 -14.45 -5.89 10.17
N SER A 150 -14.61 -6.08 8.86
CA SER A 150 -15.35 -7.20 8.27
C SER A 150 -14.68 -8.56 8.52
N ARG A 151 -13.34 -8.63 8.49
CA ARG A 151 -12.59 -9.85 8.84
C ARG A 151 -12.69 -10.17 10.33
N ARG A 152 -12.60 -9.17 11.20
CA ARG A 152 -12.77 -9.34 12.64
C ARG A 152 -14.16 -9.86 12.98
N ALA A 153 -15.20 -9.33 12.33
CA ALA A 153 -16.57 -9.81 12.49
C ALA A 153 -16.72 -11.28 12.08
N ARG A 154 -16.16 -11.69 10.93
CA ARG A 154 -16.15 -13.10 10.48
C ARG A 154 -15.41 -14.04 11.42
N ARG A 155 -14.27 -13.62 11.98
CA ARG A 155 -13.49 -14.41 12.93
C ARG A 155 -14.22 -14.58 14.28
N ASN A 156 -15.02 -13.61 14.67
CA ASN A 156 -15.75 -13.62 15.94
C ASN A 156 -17.17 -14.20 15.81
N ALA A 157 -17.62 -14.56 14.60
CA ALA A 157 -18.89 -15.21 14.42
C ALA A 157 -18.86 -16.59 15.12
N PRO A 158 -19.84 -16.91 15.99
CA PRO A 158 -19.91 -18.23 16.59
C PRO A 158 -19.99 -19.27 15.47
N ALA A 159 -19.19 -20.34 15.57
CA ALA A 159 -19.31 -21.46 14.67
C ALA A 159 -20.75 -21.94 14.74
N SER A 160 -21.51 -21.80 13.63
CA SER A 160 -22.84 -22.40 13.57
C SER A 160 -22.68 -23.86 13.96
N PRO A 161 -23.36 -24.35 15.03
CA PRO A 161 -23.31 -25.75 15.36
C PRO A 161 -23.75 -26.47 14.10
N ALA A 162 -22.86 -27.31 13.57
CA ALA A 162 -23.20 -28.21 12.48
C ALA A 162 -24.50 -28.88 12.92
N ARG A 163 -25.59 -28.63 12.20
CA ARG A 163 -26.80 -29.43 12.35
C ARG A 163 -26.35 -30.84 11.98
N PHE A 164 -26.04 -31.63 13.00
CA PHE A 164 -25.75 -33.04 12.89
C PHE A 164 -27.00 -33.65 12.26
N GLY A 165 -26.97 -33.83 10.95
CA GLY A 165 -28.08 -34.38 10.20
C GLY A 165 -28.14 -35.87 10.49
N LEU A 166 -29.28 -36.34 10.99
CA LEU A 166 -29.60 -37.77 11.11
C LEU A 166 -29.52 -38.52 9.75
N ALA A 167 -29.25 -37.82 8.65
CA ALA A 167 -29.01 -38.34 7.31
C ALA A 167 -27.55 -38.79 7.05
N ASP A 168 -26.60 -38.50 7.95
CA ASP A 168 -25.20 -38.98 7.85
C ASP A 168 -24.95 -40.24 8.69
N LEU A 169 -25.99 -40.85 9.28
CA LEU A 169 -25.89 -42.15 9.91
C LEU A 169 -25.90 -43.23 8.80
N PRO A 170 -24.88 -44.11 8.73
CA PRO A 170 -24.91 -45.23 7.80
C PRO A 170 -26.09 -46.14 8.16
N GLY A 171 -27.00 -46.32 7.20
CA GLY A 171 -27.98 -47.40 7.19
C GLY A 171 -27.42 -48.62 6.49
#